data_AF-A0A517Y0Z8-F1
#
_entry.id   AF-A0A517Y0Z8-F1
#
_cell.length_a   1.000
_cell.length_b   1.000
_cell.length_c   1.000
_cell.angle_alpha   90.00
_cell.angle_beta   90.00
_cell.angle_gamma   90.00
#
_symmetry.space_group_name_H-M   'P 1'
#
loop_
_entity.id
_entity.type
_entity.pdbx_description
1 polymer ?
#
loop_
_entity_poly.entity_id
_entity_poly.type
_entity_poly.pdbx_seq_one_letter_code
_entity_poly.pdbx_strand_id
1 'polypeptide(L)'
;MDDYVILTVTGRPGEADAALKARLTAFWTHVLRTRPDDYEGVYAEATRFGRAADAPSRQYFVSPDALDAILAELGAAGIDHEPPDRDDLYSKYEASSPDWFQIDH
;
A
#
# COMPACT_ATOMS: atom_id res chain seq x y z
N MET A 1 -2.88 9.97 18.39
CA MET A 1 -3.69 9.84 17.17
C MET A 1 -2.75 9.15 16.22
N ASP A 2 -3.14 8.00 15.69
CA ASP A 2 -2.29 7.31 14.74
C ASP A 2 -2.62 7.91 13.38
N ASP A 3 -1.63 8.60 12.83
CA ASP A 3 -1.72 9.29 11.55
C ASP A 3 -1.12 8.39 10.47
N TYR A 4 -1.78 8.33 9.32
CA TYR A 4 -1.40 7.48 8.19
C TYR A 4 -1.26 8.30 6.93
N VAL A 5 -0.38 7.85 6.05
CA VAL A 5 -0.21 8.37 4.70
C VAL A 5 -0.78 7.37 3.71
N ILE A 6 -1.40 7.87 2.63
CA ILE A 6 -1.82 7.02 1.52
C ILE A 6 -0.62 6.67 0.63
N LEU A 7 -0.35 5.38 0.54
CA LEU A 7 0.56 4.81 -0.45
C LEU A 7 -0.25 4.28 -1.63
N THR A 8 -0.04 4.85 -2.82
CA THR A 8 -0.63 4.35 -4.07
C THR A 8 0.40 3.53 -4.84
N VAL A 9 0.20 2.22 -4.88
CA VAL A 9 1.03 1.29 -5.66
C VAL A 9 0.40 1.08 -7.03
N THR A 10 1.21 1.09 -8.07
CA THR A 10 0.76 1.01 -9.47
C THR A 10 1.31 -0.22 -10.18
N GLY A 11 0.51 -0.75 -11.08
CA GLY A 11 0.90 -1.79 -12.00
C GLY A 11 1.54 -1.24 -13.26
N ARG A 12 1.82 -2.13 -14.20
CA ARG A 12 2.35 -1.78 -15.51
C ARG A 12 1.23 -1.38 -16.47
N PRO A 13 1.51 -0.58 -17.50
CA PRO A 13 0.55 -0.30 -18.56
C PRO A 13 0.00 -1.60 -19.18
N GLY A 14 -1.32 -1.73 -19.25
CA GLY A 14 -1.99 -2.93 -19.78
C GLY A 14 -1.94 -4.16 -18.85
N GLU A 15 -1.39 -4.05 -17.64
CA GLU A 15 -1.44 -5.11 -16.64
C GLU A 15 -2.89 -5.28 -16.15
N ALA A 16 -3.33 -6.53 -16.02
CA ALA A 16 -4.63 -6.84 -15.43
C ALA A 16 -4.56 -6.75 -13.88
N ASP A 17 -5.67 -6.39 -13.25
CA ASP A 17 -5.75 -6.24 -11.78
C ASP A 17 -5.34 -7.53 -11.05
N ALA A 18 -5.70 -8.70 -11.61
CA ALA A 18 -5.31 -9.99 -11.05
C ALA A 18 -3.79 -10.22 -11.06
N ALA A 19 -3.09 -9.72 -12.09
CA ALA A 19 -1.64 -9.83 -12.19
C ALA A 19 -0.95 -8.88 -11.19
N LEU A 20 -1.42 -7.64 -11.06
CA LEU A 20 -0.93 -6.73 -10.03
C LEU A 20 -1.20 -7.30 -8.63
N LYS A 21 -2.41 -7.82 -8.38
CA LYS A 21 -2.76 -8.46 -7.11
C LYS A 21 -1.80 -9.59 -6.75
N ALA A 22 -1.45 -10.46 -7.70
CA ALA A 22 -0.52 -11.55 -7.45
C ALA A 22 0.89 -11.04 -7.05
N ARG A 23 1.39 -9.98 -7.70
CA ARG A 23 2.66 -9.33 -7.34
C ARG A 23 2.60 -8.71 -5.94
N LEU A 24 1.50 -8.02 -5.62
CA LEU A 24 1.28 -7.43 -4.30
C LEU A 24 1.20 -8.50 -3.21
N THR A 25 0.52 -9.62 -3.45
CA THR A 25 0.49 -10.75 -2.51
C THR A 25 1.90 -11.30 -2.25
N ALA A 26 2.72 -11.48 -3.29
CA ALA A 26 4.09 -11.94 -3.14
C ALA A 26 4.95 -10.93 -2.37
N PHE A 27 4.80 -9.63 -2.68
CA PHE A 27 5.47 -8.54 -2.00
C PHE A 27 5.12 -8.48 -0.51
N TRP A 28 3.84 -8.41 -0.15
CA TRP A 28 3.42 -8.33 1.24
C TRP A 28 3.78 -9.59 2.03
N THR A 29 3.72 -10.77 1.40
CA THR A 29 4.21 -12.01 2.01
C THR A 29 5.72 -11.95 2.31
N HIS A 30 6.50 -11.30 1.43
CA HIS A 30 7.92 -11.08 1.67
C HIS A 30 8.14 -10.13 2.84
N VAL A 31 7.53 -8.93 2.80
CA VAL A 31 7.66 -7.91 3.85
C VAL A 31 7.25 -8.45 5.21
N LEU A 32 6.11 -9.15 5.31
CA LEU A 32 5.66 -9.79 6.55
C LEU A 32 6.71 -10.73 7.15
N ARG A 33 7.51 -11.42 6.32
CA ARG A 33 8.52 -12.38 6.79
C ARG A 33 9.87 -11.76 7.09
N THR A 34 10.24 -10.69 6.41
CA THR A 34 11.58 -10.10 6.51
C THR A 34 11.60 -8.83 7.35
N ARG A 35 10.47 -8.15 7.47
CA ARG A 35 10.29 -6.85 8.12
C ARG A 35 8.92 -6.76 8.82
N PRO A 36 8.63 -7.66 9.78
CA PRO A 36 7.32 -7.73 10.43
C PRO A 36 6.93 -6.40 11.10
N ASP A 37 7.86 -5.73 11.77
CA ASP A 37 7.61 -4.43 12.43
C ASP A 37 7.18 -3.34 11.43
N ASP A 38 7.78 -3.31 10.24
CA ASP A 38 7.37 -2.37 9.17
C ASP A 38 6.01 -2.78 8.56
N TYR A 39 5.73 -4.09 8.51
CA TYR A 39 4.45 -4.60 8.03
C TYR A 39 3.29 -4.22 8.96
N GLU A 40 3.50 -4.24 10.28
CA GLU A 40 2.51 -3.77 11.27
C GLU A 40 2.13 -2.29 11.04
N GLY A 41 3.01 -1.51 10.44
CA GLY A 41 2.76 -0.13 10.04
C GLY A 41 1.76 0.02 8.88
N VAL A 42 1.41 -1.06 8.18
CA VAL A 42 0.41 -1.05 7.08
C VAL A 42 -0.96 -1.37 7.64
N TYR A 43 -1.79 -0.35 7.83
CA TYR A 43 -3.03 -0.48 8.61
C TYR A 43 -4.22 -1.02 7.81
N ALA A 44 -4.39 -0.55 6.57
CA ALA A 44 -5.53 -0.93 5.76
C ALA A 44 -5.18 -0.90 4.28
N GLU A 45 -5.91 -1.67 3.48
CA GLU A 45 -5.84 -1.65 2.03
C GLU A 45 -7.20 -1.25 1.43
N ALA A 46 -7.20 -0.53 0.31
CA ALA A 46 -8.44 -0.21 -0.37
C ALA A 46 -9.12 -1.51 -0.81
N THR A 47 -10.42 -1.67 -0.66
CA THR A 47 -11.13 -2.92 -1.03
C THR A 47 -11.12 -3.16 -2.54
N ARG A 48 -11.06 -2.09 -3.34
CA ARG A 48 -11.11 -2.12 -4.81
C ARG A 48 -9.76 -1.71 -5.42
N PHE A 49 -9.53 -2.14 -6.66
CA PHE A 49 -8.44 -1.58 -7.46
C PHE A 49 -8.90 -0.26 -8.06
N GLY A 50 -7.99 0.71 -8.08
CA GLY A 50 -8.14 1.97 -8.78
C GLY A 50 -7.45 1.94 -10.14
N ARG A 51 -7.31 3.12 -10.73
CA ARG A 51 -6.48 3.36 -11.91
C ARG A 51 -5.58 4.56 -11.65
N ALA A 52 -4.29 4.38 -11.93
CA ALA A 52 -3.33 5.47 -12.03
C ALA A 52 -2.96 5.58 -13.51
N ALA A 53 -3.40 6.65 -14.16
CA ALA A 53 -3.44 6.74 -15.63
C ALA A 53 -4.10 5.49 -16.25
N ASP A 54 -3.38 4.73 -17.09
CA ASP A 54 -3.87 3.51 -17.76
C ASP A 54 -3.42 2.20 -17.07
N ALA A 55 -2.85 2.28 -15.86
CA ALA A 55 -2.40 1.11 -15.10
C ALA A 55 -3.33 0.83 -13.90
N PRO A 56 -3.50 -0.44 -13.50
CA PRO A 56 -4.19 -0.76 -12.26
C PRO A 56 -3.43 -0.19 -11.06
N SER A 57 -4.15 0.22 -10.02
CA SER A 57 -3.52 0.69 -8.77
C SER A 57 -4.22 0.14 -7.54
N ARG A 58 -3.49 0.12 -6.42
CA ARG A 58 -4.00 -0.27 -5.11
C ARG A 58 -3.47 0.70 -4.07
N GLN A 59 -4.32 1.11 -3.14
CA GLN A 59 -3.97 2.05 -2.09
C GLN A 59 -3.88 1.37 -0.73
N TYR A 60 -3.00 1.90 0.10
CA TYR A 60 -2.75 1.43 1.45
C TYR A 60 -2.64 2.61 2.40
N PHE A 61 -3.15 2.46 3.61
CA PHE A 61 -2.81 3.32 4.73
C PHE A 61 -1.54 2.79 5.40
N VAL A 62 -0.49 3.61 5.42
CA VAL A 62 0.81 3.26 5.97
C VAL A 62 1.23 4.30 6.99
N SER A 63 1.72 3.84 8.15
CA SER A 63 2.30 4.72 9.16
C SER A 63 3.51 5.47 8.59
N PRO A 64 3.68 6.77 8.88
CA PRO A 64 4.87 7.53 8.49
C PRO A 64 6.18 6.83 8.86
N ASP A 65 6.22 6.14 10.01
CA ASP A 65 7.42 5.45 10.51
C ASP A 65 7.82 4.26 9.64
N ALA A 66 6.86 3.58 9.03
CA ALA A 66 7.09 2.43 8.14
C ALA A 66 7.25 2.83 6.67
N LEU A 67 6.82 4.05 6.30
CA LEU A 67 6.69 4.46 4.90
C LEU A 67 8.00 4.34 4.13
N ASP A 68 9.10 4.88 4.65
CA ASP A 68 10.40 4.87 3.95
C ASP A 68 10.94 3.46 3.73
N ALA A 69 10.73 2.56 4.71
CA ALA A 69 11.09 1.15 4.59
C ALA A 69 10.28 0.47 3.48
N ILE A 70 8.95 0.65 3.46
CA ILE A 70 8.07 0.07 2.45
C ILE A 70 8.40 0.59 1.05
N LEU A 71 8.68 1.89 0.88
CA LEU A 71 9.08 2.45 -0.41
C LEU A 71 10.39 1.84 -0.94
N ALA A 72 11.37 1.63 -0.06
CA ALA A 72 12.62 0.98 -0.44
C ALA A 72 12.40 -0.47 -0.90
N GLU A 73 11.54 -1.23 -0.20
CA GLU A 73 11.20 -2.60 -0.58
C GLU A 73 10.41 -2.67 -1.89
N LEU A 74 9.50 -1.72 -2.14
CA LEU A 74 8.79 -1.62 -3.42
C LEU A 74 9.76 -1.40 -4.58
N GLY A 75 10.73 -0.49 -4.40
CA GLY A 75 11.80 -0.25 -5.36
C GLY A 75 12.65 -1.50 -5.62
N ALA A 76 13.03 -2.22 -4.56
CA ALA A 76 13.77 -3.48 -4.69
C ALA A 76 12.97 -4.58 -5.39
N ALA A 77 11.65 -4.62 -5.20
CA ALA A 77 10.74 -5.54 -5.86
C ALA A 77 10.36 -5.14 -7.29
N GLY A 78 10.78 -3.95 -7.76
CA GLY A 78 10.41 -3.40 -9.06
C GLY A 78 8.90 -3.18 -9.19
N ILE A 79 8.26 -2.72 -8.11
CA ILE A 79 6.85 -2.34 -8.07
C ILE A 79 6.78 -0.82 -8.04
N ASP A 80 6.10 -0.25 -9.04
CA ASP A 80 5.96 1.19 -9.19
C ASP A 80 4.96 1.76 -8.17
N HIS A 81 5.14 3.01 -7.77
CA HIS A 81 4.23 3.70 -6.88
C HIS A 81 4.21 5.20 -7.19
N GLU A 82 3.12 5.87 -6.86
CA GLU A 82 3.09 7.33 -6.88
C GLU A 82 3.88 7.88 -5.68
N PRO A 83 4.50 9.07 -5.78
CA PRO A 83 5.10 9.72 -4.63
C PRO A 83 4.01 10.01 -3.57
N PRO A 84 4.10 9.44 -2.35
CA PRO A 84 3.12 9.71 -1.31
C PRO A 84 3.24 11.16 -0.82
N ASP A 85 2.10 11.81 -0.59
CA ASP A 85 2.04 13.12 0.06
C ASP A 85 2.16 12.92 1.58
N ARG A 86 3.32 13.30 2.14
CA ARG A 86 3.62 13.08 3.56
C ARG A 86 2.94 14.09 4.48
N ASP A 87 2.44 15.19 3.92
CA ASP A 87 1.75 16.23 4.67
C ASP A 87 0.23 15.96 4.72
N ASP A 88 -0.27 15.05 3.87
CA ASP A 88 -1.66 14.62 3.84
C ASP A 88 -1.89 13.40 4.76
N LEU A 89 -2.17 13.71 6.03
CA LEU A 89 -2.31 12.73 7.10
C LEU A 89 -3.78 12.38 7.36
N TYR A 90 -4.02 11.08 7.47
CA TYR A 90 -5.34 10.50 7.68
C TYR A 90 -5.42 9.77 9.01
N SER A 91 -6.60 9.81 9.61
CA SER A 91 -6.89 9.15 10.87
C SER A 91 -7.41 7.71 10.67
N LYS A 92 -7.38 6.93 11.76
CA LYS A 92 -8.07 5.61 11.82
C LYS A 92 -9.55 5.67 11.44
N TYR A 93 -10.23 6.80 11.66
CA TYR A 93 -11.64 6.94 11.32
C TYR A 93 -11.88 6.86 9.81
N GLU A 94 -11.02 7.50 9.02
CA GLU A 94 -11.09 7.49 7.56
C GLU A 94 -10.74 6.09 7.02
N ALA A 95 -9.74 5.47 7.62
CA ALA A 95 -9.32 4.10 7.31
C ALA A 95 -10.31 3.00 7.78
N SER A 96 -11.39 3.37 8.47
CA SER A 96 -12.47 2.46 8.89
C SER A 96 -13.71 2.53 7.99
N SER A 97 -13.68 3.32 6.91
CA SER A 97 -14.78 3.35 5.92
C SER A 97 -14.91 2.00 5.20
N PRO A 98 -16.12 1.62 4.71
CA PRO A 98 -16.33 0.39 3.93
C PRO A 98 -15.47 0.24 2.67
N ASP A 99 -14.89 1.34 2.19
CA ASP A 99 -13.97 1.33 1.06
C ASP A 99 -12.60 0.73 1.42
N TRP A 100 -12.31 0.52 2.71
CA TRP A 100 -11.05 -0.01 3.23
C TRP A 100 -11.24 -1.34 3.95
N PHE A 101 -10.29 -2.25 3.73
CA PHE A 101 -10.14 -3.49 4.46
C PHE A 101 -9.01 -3.31 5.47
N GLN A 102 -9.32 -3.42 6.75
CA GLN A 102 -8.34 -3.35 7.83
C GLN A 102 -7.50 -4.62 7.82
N ILE A 103 -6.18 -4.46 7.86
CA ILE A 103 -5.25 -5.57 7.89
C ILE A 103 -5.09 -6.00 9.34
N ASP A 104 -5.44 -7.26 9.62
CA ASP A 104 -5.21 -7.87 10.92
C ASP A 104 -3.71 -8.17 11.08
N HIS A 105 -3.13 -7.75 12.20
CA HIS A 105 -1.75 -8.04 12.62
C HIS A 105 -1.76 -8.84 13.92
#